data_AF-A0A8T9Q8Y6-F1
#
_entry.id   AF-A0A8T9Q8Y6-F1
#
_cell.length_a   1.000
_cell.length_b   1.000
_cell.length_c   1.000
_cell.angle_alpha   90.00
_cell.angle_beta   90.00
_cell.angle_gamma   90.00
#
_symmetry.space_group_name_H-M   'P 1'
#
loop_
_entity.id
_entity.type
_entity.pdbx_description
1 polymer ?
#
loop_
_entity_poly.entity_id
_entity_poly.type
_entity_poly.pdbx_seq_one_letter_code
_entity_poly.pdbx_strand_id
1 'polypeptide(L)'
;MPLFFSYRVLKASCFFVHLVALMRALLLRTALFAFLFCGGISAQAQEFLNERTMKLMEVSRDSSYGYEPDNPIKIGRAKHNMGFYLNALKGPRDLKFHVDKIQYKIDEKRDTLTQVDLSFEGYKNAGAVTLFFLPKQFEQPKAPLMFRFKTVADLPVATRFPTDKIVKATACTPKNLFAPAADSPLSSPDMLAKRLGTLPPQPDSYPVFTGGKEALQKYFDAHPLTSEMAQKAAFMTSILFLVTCEGKAGGYLILADVDGRGEFETLVNQVLGPVNEMPQQWKPATKRGKPVDSYQILKFLVAKGKITNVTYQ
;
A
#
# COMPACT_ATOMS: atom_id res chain seq x y z
N MET A 1 -9.96 -96.12 51.32
CA MET A 1 -10.74 -95.42 50.27
C MET A 1 -10.37 -93.95 50.31
N PRO A 2 -9.81 -93.36 49.24
CA PRO A 2 -9.12 -92.08 49.31
C PRO A 2 -10.04 -90.87 49.03
N LEU A 3 -9.59 -89.73 49.55
CA LEU A 3 -10.21 -88.42 49.59
C LEU A 3 -10.21 -87.69 48.23
N PHE A 4 -11.32 -87.01 47.94
CA PHE A 4 -11.47 -86.01 46.88
C PHE A 4 -10.91 -84.65 47.33
N PHE A 5 -10.09 -84.02 46.47
CA PHE A 5 -9.68 -82.62 46.58
C PHE A 5 -9.81 -81.94 45.20
N SER A 6 -10.10 -80.64 45.25
CA SER A 6 -9.86 -79.62 44.21
C SER A 6 -10.89 -79.50 43.07
N TYR A 7 -11.48 -78.29 42.96
CA TYR A 7 -11.63 -77.45 41.76
C TYR A 7 -12.77 -76.42 41.94
N ARG A 8 -12.62 -75.47 42.87
CA ARG A 8 -13.50 -74.28 42.97
C ARG A 8 -12.76 -73.02 43.42
N VAL A 9 -11.60 -72.71 42.84
CA VAL A 9 -10.98 -71.38 42.98
C VAL A 9 -10.25 -71.01 41.69
N LEU A 10 -10.96 -70.88 40.57
CA LEU A 10 -10.34 -70.43 39.31
C LEU A 10 -11.36 -69.92 38.28
N LYS A 11 -12.35 -69.12 38.71
CA LYS A 11 -13.18 -68.34 37.77
C LYS A 11 -13.49 -66.90 38.19
N ALA A 12 -13.24 -66.50 39.44
CA ALA A 12 -13.51 -65.13 39.88
C ALA A 12 -12.37 -64.14 39.55
N SER A 13 -11.13 -64.61 39.42
CA SER A 13 -9.97 -63.71 39.26
C SER A 13 -9.74 -63.21 37.83
N CYS A 14 -10.34 -63.86 36.82
CA CYS A 14 -10.12 -63.47 35.42
C CYS A 14 -11.04 -62.33 34.96
N PHE A 15 -12.24 -62.22 35.55
CA PHE A 15 -13.20 -61.17 35.20
C PHE A 15 -12.78 -59.80 35.74
N PHE A 16 -12.16 -59.75 36.92
CA PHE A 16 -11.75 -58.49 37.53
C PHE A 16 -10.55 -57.86 36.81
N VAL A 17 -9.62 -58.67 36.29
CA VAL A 17 -8.45 -58.17 35.56
C VAL A 17 -8.85 -57.59 34.20
N HIS A 18 -9.83 -58.19 33.50
CA HIS A 18 -10.34 -57.64 32.24
C HIS A 18 -11.20 -56.38 32.45
N LEU A 19 -12.00 -56.30 33.52
CA LEU A 19 -12.80 -55.10 33.80
C LEU A 19 -11.94 -53.89 34.17
N VAL A 20 -10.86 -54.10 34.95
CA VAL A 20 -9.91 -53.03 35.32
C VAL A 20 -9.07 -52.58 34.12
N ALA A 21 -8.70 -53.50 33.21
CA ALA A 21 -8.03 -53.14 31.96
C ALA A 21 -8.94 -52.34 31.01
N LEU A 22 -10.24 -52.71 30.91
CA LEU A 22 -11.21 -51.99 30.09
C LEU A 22 -11.51 -50.58 30.65
N MET A 23 -11.64 -50.45 31.98
CA MET A 23 -11.83 -49.13 32.62
C MET A 23 -10.59 -48.24 32.51
N ARG A 24 -9.37 -48.78 32.60
CA ARG A 24 -8.14 -48.00 32.37
C ARG A 24 -8.01 -47.54 30.92
N ALA A 25 -8.39 -48.38 29.95
CA ALA A 25 -8.41 -47.98 28.54
C ALA A 25 -9.49 -46.93 28.23
N LEU A 26 -10.66 -47.00 28.89
CA LEU A 26 -11.72 -46.01 28.74
C LEU A 26 -11.35 -44.67 29.39
N LEU A 27 -10.74 -44.69 30.59
CA LEU A 27 -10.26 -43.49 31.28
C LEU A 27 -9.06 -42.84 30.58
N LEU A 28 -8.16 -43.62 29.96
CA LEU A 28 -7.09 -43.04 29.14
C LEU A 28 -7.63 -42.39 27.87
N ARG A 29 -8.66 -42.96 27.23
CA ARG A 29 -9.28 -42.38 26.02
C ARG A 29 -10.11 -41.14 26.32
N THR A 30 -10.79 -41.07 27.47
CA THR A 30 -11.51 -39.85 27.87
C THR A 30 -10.56 -38.76 28.38
N ALA A 31 -9.46 -39.11 29.06
CA ALA A 31 -8.42 -38.15 29.44
C ALA A 31 -7.65 -37.59 28.22
N LEU A 32 -7.40 -38.40 27.19
CA LEU A 32 -6.76 -37.93 25.95
C LEU A 32 -7.69 -37.02 25.12
N PHE A 33 -9.01 -37.24 25.17
CA PHE A 33 -9.99 -36.33 24.55
C PHE A 33 -10.16 -35.02 25.32
N ALA A 34 -10.03 -35.04 26.65
CA ALA A 34 -10.05 -33.83 27.47
C ALA A 34 -8.79 -32.97 27.29
N PHE A 35 -7.62 -33.58 27.07
CA PHE A 35 -6.38 -32.84 26.80
C PHE A 35 -6.29 -32.25 25.37
N LEU A 36 -7.05 -32.79 24.41
CA LEU A 36 -7.16 -32.21 23.06
C LEU A 36 -8.13 -31.02 22.97
N PHE A 37 -8.95 -30.76 24.00
CA PHE A 37 -9.82 -29.59 24.07
C PHE A 37 -9.34 -28.46 25.00
N CYS A 38 -8.27 -28.70 25.78
CA CYS A 38 -7.66 -27.69 26.66
C CYS A 38 -6.36 -27.09 26.12
N GLY A 39 -6.01 -27.37 24.87
CA GLY A 39 -5.06 -26.54 24.12
C GLY A 39 -5.68 -25.17 23.87
N GLY A 40 -5.52 -24.28 24.85
CA GLY A 40 -5.98 -22.90 24.81
C GLY A 40 -5.45 -22.19 23.57
N ILE A 41 -6.25 -22.20 22.50
CA ILE A 41 -6.35 -21.04 21.65
C ILE A 41 -7.06 -20.03 22.54
N SER A 42 -6.27 -19.23 23.27
CA SER A 42 -6.74 -17.94 23.77
C SER A 42 -7.10 -17.09 22.56
N ALA A 43 -8.27 -17.38 21.99
CA ALA A 43 -9.04 -16.51 21.13
C ALA A 43 -9.58 -15.37 22.00
N GLN A 44 -8.69 -14.59 22.62
CA GLN A 44 -9.04 -13.25 23.04
C GLN A 44 -8.91 -12.34 21.82
N ALA A 45 -9.79 -12.61 20.86
CA ALA A 45 -10.01 -11.80 19.69
C ALA A 45 -11.15 -10.84 20.04
N GLN A 46 -10.86 -9.54 20.05
CA GLN A 46 -11.83 -8.44 20.04
C GLN A 46 -12.59 -8.22 21.36
N GLU A 47 -12.35 -7.06 22.01
CA GLU A 47 -13.15 -6.59 23.15
C GLU A 47 -14.32 -5.77 22.58
N PHE A 48 -15.54 -6.32 22.61
CA PHE A 48 -16.75 -5.59 22.27
C PHE A 48 -17.25 -4.82 23.48
N LEU A 49 -17.62 -3.55 23.28
CA LEU A 49 -18.31 -2.79 24.32
C LEU A 49 -19.83 -3.04 24.27
N ASN A 50 -20.38 -3.40 23.09
CA ASN A 50 -21.75 -3.90 22.87
C ASN A 50 -21.90 -4.40 21.41
N GLU A 51 -23.13 -4.78 21.00
CA GLU A 51 -23.47 -5.30 19.65
C GLU A 51 -23.08 -4.39 18.47
N ARG A 52 -22.92 -3.08 18.70
CA ARG A 52 -22.61 -2.08 17.65
C ARG A 52 -21.25 -1.42 17.83
N THR A 53 -20.49 -1.86 18.84
CA THR A 53 -19.31 -1.14 19.31
C THR A 53 -18.13 -2.06 19.52
N MET A 54 -17.02 -1.73 18.86
CA MET A 54 -15.79 -2.53 18.92
C MET A 54 -14.59 -1.68 19.33
N LYS A 55 -13.81 -2.23 20.25
CA LYS A 55 -12.50 -1.68 20.63
C LYS A 55 -11.42 -2.40 19.83
N LEU A 56 -10.60 -1.63 19.11
CA LEU A 56 -9.48 -2.18 18.35
C LEU A 56 -8.34 -2.53 19.30
N MET A 57 -8.00 -3.82 19.37
CA MET A 57 -6.90 -4.40 20.16
C MET A 57 -5.93 -5.16 19.23
N GLU A 58 -4.72 -5.44 19.72
CA GLU A 58 -3.58 -6.03 18.98
C GLU A 58 -3.85 -7.42 18.35
N VAL A 59 -4.95 -8.09 18.69
CA VAL A 59 -5.21 -9.50 18.36
C VAL A 59 -6.52 -9.71 17.57
N SER A 60 -6.46 -9.72 16.23
CA SER A 60 -7.56 -10.09 15.29
C SER A 60 -6.95 -10.56 13.96
N ARG A 61 -7.17 -11.75 13.38
CA ARG A 61 -6.27 -12.27 12.29
C ARG A 61 -6.90 -12.15 10.90
N ASP A 62 -6.36 -11.28 10.03
CA ASP A 62 -6.10 -11.53 8.59
C ASP A 62 -5.34 -10.35 7.94
N SER A 63 -4.37 -10.63 7.07
CA SER A 63 -3.40 -9.71 6.49
C SER A 63 -3.24 -9.95 4.99
N SER A 64 -3.86 -9.10 4.16
CA SER A 64 -3.49 -9.02 2.74
C SER A 64 -3.94 -7.71 2.08
N TYR A 65 -3.31 -6.58 2.46
CA TYR A 65 -3.25 -5.41 1.57
C TYR A 65 -1.86 -4.83 1.48
N GLY A 66 -1.35 -4.67 0.24
CA GLY A 66 -0.28 -3.73 -0.11
C GLY A 66 0.91 -3.68 0.86
N TYR A 67 1.24 -4.81 1.47
CA TYR A 67 2.05 -4.90 2.67
C TYR A 67 3.48 -5.25 2.27
N GLU A 68 4.37 -4.28 2.41
CA GLU A 68 5.78 -4.58 2.60
C GLU A 68 6.04 -4.48 4.12
N PRO A 69 6.66 -5.49 4.76
CA PRO A 69 7.03 -5.45 6.19
C PRO A 69 7.74 -4.16 6.60
N ASP A 70 8.40 -3.52 5.63
CA ASP A 70 9.19 -2.32 5.78
C ASP A 70 8.35 -1.06 6.14
N ASN A 71 7.02 -1.08 5.93
CA ASN A 71 6.14 0.07 6.21
C ASN A 71 4.83 -0.32 6.93
N PRO A 72 4.85 -0.54 8.27
CA PRO A 72 3.66 -0.94 9.01
C PRO A 72 2.62 0.20 9.13
N ILE A 73 1.33 -0.13 9.03
CA ILE A 73 0.24 0.80 9.37
C ILE A 73 0.33 1.08 10.87
N LYS A 74 0.57 2.35 11.21
CA LYS A 74 0.54 2.84 12.58
C LYS A 74 -0.85 3.43 12.85
N ILE A 75 -1.44 3.13 14.01
CA ILE A 75 -2.67 3.77 14.52
C ILE A 75 -2.40 4.27 15.93
N GLY A 76 -2.99 5.40 16.32
CA GLY A 76 -2.96 5.87 17.70
C GLY A 76 -2.80 7.39 17.78
N ARG A 77 -1.88 7.86 18.63
CA ARG A 77 -1.63 9.27 19.02
C ARG A 77 -1.87 10.34 17.94
N ALA A 78 -1.58 10.05 16.68
CA ALA A 78 -1.73 11.02 15.61
C ALA A 78 -3.02 10.83 14.80
N LYS A 79 -3.80 11.91 14.63
CA LYS A 79 -5.06 11.89 13.87
C LYS A 79 -4.92 11.37 12.43
N HIS A 80 -3.79 11.65 11.77
CA HIS A 80 -3.55 11.19 10.39
C HIS A 80 -3.43 9.66 10.28
N ASN A 81 -2.92 9.00 11.32
CA ASN A 81 -2.76 7.55 11.37
C ASN A 81 -4.12 6.81 11.38
N MET A 82 -5.11 7.36 12.08
CA MET A 82 -6.49 6.85 12.02
C MET A 82 -7.08 6.97 10.61
N GLY A 83 -6.82 8.09 9.94
CA GLY A 83 -7.25 8.32 8.56
C GLY A 83 -6.69 7.27 7.59
N PHE A 84 -5.39 6.97 7.68
CA PHE A 84 -4.78 5.93 6.84
C PHE A 84 -5.38 4.55 7.05
N TYR A 85 -5.60 4.16 8.31
CA TYR A 85 -6.26 2.89 8.61
C TYR A 85 -7.68 2.82 8.08
N LEU A 86 -8.51 3.84 8.35
CA LEU A 86 -9.89 3.88 7.86
C LEU A 86 -9.91 3.83 6.33
N ASN A 87 -9.00 4.52 5.66
CA ASN A 87 -8.88 4.46 4.20
C ASN A 87 -8.45 3.09 3.68
N ALA A 88 -7.71 2.31 4.47
CA ALA A 88 -7.30 0.95 4.15
C ALA A 88 -8.41 -0.08 4.36
N LEU A 89 -9.46 0.24 5.13
CA LEU A 89 -10.59 -0.66 5.36
C LEU A 89 -11.61 -0.64 4.21
N LYS A 90 -12.24 -1.79 4.01
CA LYS A 90 -13.43 -1.99 3.20
C LYS A 90 -14.57 -2.42 4.12
N GLY A 91 -15.74 -1.82 3.94
CA GLY A 91 -16.91 -2.10 4.76
C GLY A 91 -17.45 -3.52 4.55
N PRO A 92 -18.41 -3.94 5.39
CA PRO A 92 -19.10 -5.22 5.24
C PRO A 92 -19.69 -5.38 3.86
N ARG A 93 -19.50 -6.56 3.25
CA ARG A 93 -19.98 -6.87 1.89
C ARG A 93 -19.56 -5.82 0.87
N ASP A 94 -18.35 -5.31 1.01
CA ASP A 94 -17.74 -4.37 0.07
C ASP A 94 -18.40 -2.99 0.01
N LEU A 95 -19.25 -2.67 0.98
CA LEU A 95 -19.91 -1.37 1.07
C LEU A 95 -18.88 -0.25 1.34
N LYS A 96 -19.04 0.84 0.60
CA LYS A 96 -18.32 2.08 0.88
C LYS A 96 -18.90 2.70 2.15
N PHE A 97 -18.02 3.20 3.01
CA PHE A 97 -18.43 3.87 4.24
C PHE A 97 -17.88 5.30 4.28
N HIS A 98 -18.57 6.14 5.04
CA HIS A 98 -18.22 7.53 5.30
C HIS A 98 -17.94 7.71 6.78
N VAL A 99 -17.00 8.60 7.10
CA VAL A 99 -16.78 9.04 8.48
C VAL A 99 -17.77 10.16 8.76
N ASP A 100 -18.82 9.86 9.53
CA ASP A 100 -19.86 10.84 9.85
C ASP A 100 -19.40 11.80 10.95
N LYS A 101 -18.76 11.24 11.98
CA LYS A 101 -18.43 11.96 13.20
C LYS A 101 -17.16 11.41 13.83
N ILE A 102 -16.31 12.32 14.28
CA ILE A 102 -15.15 12.03 15.13
C ILE A 102 -15.37 12.75 16.46
N GLN A 103 -15.39 12.02 17.56
CA GLN A 103 -15.53 12.56 18.92
C GLN A 103 -14.39 12.09 19.80
N TYR A 104 -13.88 12.97 20.67
CA TYR A 104 -12.94 12.58 21.72
C TYR A 104 -13.74 12.31 22.99
N LYS A 105 -13.65 11.09 23.51
CA LYS A 105 -14.28 10.70 24.77
C LYS A 105 -13.20 10.48 25.83
N ILE A 106 -13.30 11.22 26.92
CA ILE A 106 -12.48 11.02 28.11
C ILE A 106 -13.18 9.92 28.91
N ASP A 107 -12.49 8.81 29.12
CA ASP A 107 -12.90 7.78 30.07
C ASP A 107 -12.19 8.09 31.39
N GLU A 108 -12.93 8.30 32.48
CA GLU A 108 -12.34 8.68 33.78
C GLU A 108 -11.38 7.62 34.35
N LYS A 109 -11.38 6.39 33.80
CA LYS A 109 -10.53 5.27 34.23
C LYS A 109 -9.52 4.80 33.18
N ARG A 110 -9.59 5.30 31.94
CA ARG A 110 -8.76 4.84 30.81
C ARG A 110 -8.31 6.07 29.99
N ASP A 111 -7.13 6.00 29.38
CA ASP A 111 -6.64 7.09 28.51
C ASP A 111 -7.70 7.54 27.48
N THR A 112 -7.68 8.82 27.07
CA THR A 112 -8.64 9.42 26.13
C THR A 112 -8.85 8.58 24.88
N LEU A 113 -10.10 8.13 24.64
CA LEU A 113 -10.48 7.38 23.45
C LEU A 113 -10.94 8.32 22.34
N THR A 114 -10.62 7.98 21.10
CA THR A 114 -11.23 8.62 19.93
C THR A 114 -12.33 7.72 19.38
N GLN A 115 -13.57 8.21 19.44
CA GLN A 115 -14.73 7.57 18.83
C GLN A 115 -14.89 8.05 17.38
N VAL A 116 -15.08 7.10 16.46
CA VAL A 116 -15.37 7.39 15.05
C VAL A 116 -16.64 6.64 14.66
N ASP A 117 -17.66 7.40 14.24
CA ASP A 117 -18.91 6.85 13.74
C ASP A 117 -18.86 6.74 12.21
N LEU A 118 -19.21 5.56 11.71
CA LEU A 118 -19.20 5.23 10.28
C LEU A 118 -20.62 4.95 9.78
N SER A 119 -21.00 5.57 8.66
CA SER A 119 -22.20 5.21 7.88
C SER A 119 -21.82 4.46 6.60
N PHE A 120 -22.74 3.69 6.05
CA PHE A 120 -22.53 2.93 4.81
C PHE A 120 -23.41 3.44 3.68
N GLU A 121 -22.81 3.62 2.51
CA GLU A 121 -23.52 4.02 1.29
C GLU A 121 -24.58 2.97 0.93
N GLY A 122 -25.80 3.42 0.64
CA GLY A 122 -26.93 2.54 0.33
C GLY A 122 -27.59 1.84 1.53
N TYR A 123 -27.10 2.05 2.76
CA TYR A 123 -27.63 1.41 3.97
C TYR A 123 -28.09 2.43 5.03
N LYS A 124 -29.20 3.13 4.76
CA LYS A 124 -29.76 4.15 5.68
C LYS A 124 -30.21 3.60 7.05
N ASN A 125 -30.53 2.31 7.13
CA ASN A 125 -31.09 1.68 8.33
C ASN A 125 -30.13 0.71 9.05
N ALA A 126 -28.88 0.54 8.59
CA ALA A 126 -27.93 -0.41 9.19
C ALA A 126 -27.47 -0.01 10.61
N GLY A 127 -27.77 1.22 11.04
CA GLY A 127 -27.13 1.83 12.20
C GLY A 127 -25.68 2.22 11.89
N ALA A 128 -25.20 3.28 12.55
CA ALA A 128 -23.79 3.63 12.47
C ALA A 128 -22.95 2.55 13.15
N VAL A 129 -21.80 2.21 12.56
CA VAL A 129 -20.78 1.40 13.24
C VAL A 129 -19.83 2.35 13.95
N THR A 130 -19.66 2.16 15.25
CA THR A 130 -18.78 3.00 16.05
C THR A 130 -17.47 2.26 16.34
N LEU A 131 -16.36 2.85 15.91
CA LEU A 131 -15.00 2.39 16.21
C LEU A 131 -14.37 3.25 17.32
N PHE A 132 -13.71 2.59 18.26
CA PHE A 132 -12.94 3.26 19.31
C PHE A 132 -11.44 3.04 19.10
N PHE A 133 -10.72 4.15 19.01
CA PHE A 133 -9.27 4.20 18.87
C PHE A 133 -8.63 4.57 20.20
N LEU A 134 -7.72 3.71 20.66
CA LEU A 134 -6.87 3.98 21.81
C LEU A 134 -5.82 5.03 21.45
N PRO A 135 -5.38 5.86 22.41
CA PRO A 135 -4.34 6.86 22.17
C PRO A 135 -2.96 6.22 22.05
N LYS A 136 -2.76 5.01 22.57
CA LYS A 136 -1.52 4.24 22.40
C LYS A 136 -1.29 3.96 20.90
N GLN A 137 -0.02 4.01 20.48
CA GLN A 137 0.35 3.65 19.12
C GLN A 137 0.41 2.12 18.98
N PHE A 138 -0.18 1.60 17.92
CA PHE A 138 -0.13 0.20 17.52
C PHE A 138 0.43 0.11 16.11
N GLU A 139 1.18 -0.95 15.86
CA GLU A 139 1.67 -1.31 14.53
C GLU A 139 0.88 -2.52 14.04
N GLN A 140 0.51 -2.51 12.76
CA GLN A 140 -0.26 -3.58 12.12
C GLN A 140 -1.58 -3.95 12.83
N PRO A 141 -2.41 -2.95 13.16
CA PRO A 141 -3.73 -3.20 13.69
C PRO A 141 -4.54 -3.94 12.64
N LYS A 142 -5.32 -4.91 13.09
CA LYS A 142 -6.08 -5.77 12.19
C LYS A 142 -7.45 -5.17 11.90
N ALA A 143 -8.13 -5.65 10.86
CA ALA A 143 -9.44 -5.13 10.51
C ALA A 143 -10.47 -5.44 11.63
N PRO A 144 -11.43 -4.54 11.89
CA PRO A 144 -12.57 -4.85 12.75
C PRO A 144 -13.41 -5.99 12.15
N LEU A 145 -14.16 -6.73 12.98
CA LEU A 145 -15.13 -7.74 12.52
C LEU A 145 -16.04 -7.17 11.41
N MET A 146 -16.28 -7.97 10.37
CA MET A 146 -17.05 -7.62 9.16
C MET A 146 -16.36 -6.64 8.20
N PHE A 147 -15.26 -6.00 8.60
CA PHE A 147 -14.41 -5.25 7.68
C PHE A 147 -13.30 -6.17 7.18
N ARG A 148 -12.77 -5.81 6.02
CA ARG A 148 -11.52 -6.36 5.50
C ARG A 148 -10.62 -5.22 5.09
N PHE A 149 -9.32 -5.45 5.00
CA PHE A 149 -8.50 -4.49 4.28
C PHE A 149 -8.85 -4.57 2.79
N LYS A 150 -8.79 -3.42 2.11
CA LYS A 150 -8.76 -3.38 0.65
C LYS A 150 -7.62 -4.28 0.17
N THR A 151 -7.66 -4.80 -1.03
CA THR A 151 -6.58 -5.59 -1.65
C THR A 151 -6.14 -4.87 -2.92
N VAL A 152 -5.01 -5.25 -3.53
CA VAL A 152 -4.61 -4.65 -4.83
C VAL A 152 -5.72 -4.84 -5.87
N ALA A 153 -6.50 -5.93 -5.76
CA ALA A 153 -7.66 -6.19 -6.61
C ALA A 153 -8.87 -5.28 -6.33
N ASP A 154 -8.93 -4.64 -5.16
CA ASP A 154 -9.97 -3.66 -4.81
C ASP A 154 -9.64 -2.24 -5.30
N LEU A 155 -8.43 -2.00 -5.80
CA LEU A 155 -8.07 -0.74 -6.41
C LEU A 155 -8.64 -0.68 -7.84
N PRO A 156 -9.20 0.47 -8.26
CA PRO A 156 -9.62 0.62 -9.64
C PRO A 156 -8.42 0.39 -10.56
N VAL A 157 -8.63 -0.29 -11.68
CA VAL A 157 -7.57 -0.51 -12.66
C VAL A 157 -7.12 0.85 -13.17
N ALA A 158 -5.81 1.11 -13.05
CA ALA A 158 -5.25 2.38 -13.48
C ALA A 158 -5.37 2.54 -14.99
N THR A 159 -5.90 3.68 -15.44
CA THR A 159 -5.88 4.07 -16.85
C THR A 159 -4.49 4.61 -17.16
N ARG A 160 -3.72 3.84 -17.94
CA ARG A 160 -2.34 4.18 -18.31
C ARG A 160 -2.30 4.86 -19.67
N PHE A 161 -1.32 5.75 -19.86
CA PHE A 161 -1.02 6.28 -21.18
C PHE A 161 -0.57 5.13 -22.10
N PRO A 162 -1.09 5.01 -23.34
CA PRO A 162 -0.73 3.90 -24.23
C PRO A 162 0.77 3.89 -24.53
N THR A 163 1.45 2.80 -24.16
CA THR A 163 2.93 2.71 -24.27
C THR A 163 3.42 2.74 -25.71
N ASP A 164 2.59 2.30 -26.65
CA ASP A 164 2.82 2.34 -28.09
C ASP A 164 2.80 3.77 -28.66
N LYS A 165 2.12 4.71 -27.98
CA LYS A 165 2.05 6.13 -28.37
C LYS A 165 3.19 6.98 -27.79
N ILE A 166 3.99 6.42 -26.89
CA ILE A 166 5.13 7.14 -26.31
C ILE A 166 6.17 7.35 -27.42
N VAL A 167 6.50 8.62 -27.68
CA VAL A 167 7.55 9.03 -28.60
C VAL A 167 8.85 8.36 -28.18
N LYS A 168 9.43 7.59 -29.09
CA LYS A 168 10.68 6.88 -28.85
C LYS A 168 11.85 7.74 -29.29
N ALA A 169 12.82 7.90 -28.41
CA ALA A 169 14.12 8.45 -28.73
C ALA A 169 15.12 7.30 -28.83
N THR A 170 15.85 7.23 -29.94
CA THR A 170 16.94 6.27 -30.12
C THR A 170 18.25 6.98 -29.82
N ALA A 171 18.99 6.48 -28.83
CA ALA A 171 20.30 7.02 -28.49
C ALA A 171 21.24 6.96 -29.69
N CYS A 172 21.98 8.04 -29.94
CA CYS A 172 23.01 8.08 -30.96
C CYS A 172 24.12 7.06 -30.65
N THR A 173 24.50 6.94 -29.37
CA THR A 173 25.54 6.03 -28.90
C THR A 173 25.08 5.30 -27.64
N PRO A 174 24.40 4.14 -27.76
CA PRO A 174 23.79 3.44 -26.61
C PRO A 174 24.75 3.07 -25.47
N LYS A 175 26.06 2.98 -25.75
CA LYS A 175 27.10 2.68 -24.75
C LYS A 175 27.53 3.90 -23.93
N ASN A 176 27.22 5.12 -24.38
CA ASN A 176 27.69 6.37 -23.80
C ASN A 176 26.49 7.24 -23.39
N LEU A 177 25.66 6.71 -22.50
CA LEU A 177 24.56 7.46 -21.89
C LEU A 177 25.08 8.26 -20.71
N PHE A 178 24.48 9.43 -20.51
CA PHE A 178 24.75 10.29 -19.36
C PHE A 178 23.46 10.49 -18.56
N ALA A 179 23.60 10.91 -17.30
CA ALA A 179 22.46 11.14 -16.41
C ALA A 179 22.59 12.46 -15.65
N PRO A 180 21.46 12.99 -15.12
CA PRO A 180 21.46 14.14 -14.24
C PRO A 180 22.35 13.90 -13.00
N ALA A 181 22.76 14.99 -12.36
CA ALA A 181 23.57 14.90 -11.16
C ALA A 181 22.82 14.15 -10.04
N ALA A 182 23.51 13.23 -9.36
CA ALA A 182 22.93 12.42 -8.28
C ALA A 182 22.50 13.29 -7.07
N ASP A 183 23.18 14.40 -6.85
CA ASP A 183 22.85 15.40 -5.83
C ASP A 183 21.71 16.35 -6.25
N SER A 184 21.09 16.14 -7.41
CA SER A 184 19.95 16.93 -7.83
C SER A 184 18.78 16.77 -6.85
N PRO A 185 18.20 17.87 -6.34
CA PRO A 185 16.98 17.81 -5.53
C PRO A 185 15.74 17.33 -6.32
N LEU A 186 15.89 17.11 -7.63
CA LEU A 186 14.85 16.59 -8.52
C LEU A 186 14.88 15.07 -8.65
N SER A 187 15.95 14.40 -8.19
CA SER A 187 16.11 12.96 -8.33
C SER A 187 16.73 12.32 -7.10
N SER A 188 16.05 11.34 -6.51
CA SER A 188 16.75 10.40 -5.62
C SER A 188 17.69 9.54 -6.47
N PRO A 189 19.00 9.47 -6.17
CA PRO A 189 19.95 8.57 -6.84
C PRO A 189 19.44 7.13 -6.89
N ASP A 190 18.81 6.69 -5.80
CA ASP A 190 18.28 5.32 -5.66
C ASP A 190 17.15 5.05 -6.65
N MET A 191 16.30 6.04 -6.91
CA MET A 191 15.19 5.93 -7.85
C MET A 191 15.69 5.85 -9.30
N LEU A 192 16.69 6.67 -9.64
CA LEU A 192 17.34 6.61 -10.95
C LEU A 192 18.08 5.30 -11.14
N ALA A 193 18.84 4.85 -10.14
CA ALA A 193 19.54 3.57 -10.16
C ALA A 193 18.55 2.40 -10.29
N LYS A 194 17.45 2.39 -9.54
CA LYS A 194 16.39 1.37 -9.65
C LYS A 194 15.81 1.27 -11.05
N ARG A 195 15.74 2.37 -11.80
CA ARG A 195 15.20 2.40 -13.17
C ARG A 195 16.24 2.12 -14.25
N LEU A 196 17.46 2.61 -14.08
CA LEU A 196 18.54 2.54 -15.08
C LEU A 196 19.52 1.38 -14.82
N GLY A 197 19.41 0.71 -13.67
CA GLY A 197 20.38 -0.25 -13.18
C GLY A 197 21.60 0.46 -12.58
N THR A 198 22.59 0.74 -13.40
CA THR A 198 23.79 1.49 -12.99
C THR A 198 23.64 2.95 -13.39
N LEU A 199 23.88 3.86 -12.44
CA LEU A 199 23.86 5.30 -12.71
C LEU A 199 24.93 5.66 -13.75
N PRO A 200 24.54 6.19 -14.92
CA PRO A 200 25.50 6.65 -15.92
C PRO A 200 26.32 7.85 -15.38
N PRO A 201 27.50 8.13 -15.96
CA PRO A 201 28.28 9.30 -15.59
C PRO A 201 27.54 10.61 -15.92
N GLN A 202 27.97 11.71 -15.31
CA GLN A 202 27.42 13.04 -15.58
C GLN A 202 28.04 13.67 -16.84
N PRO A 203 27.23 14.39 -17.65
CA PRO A 203 27.76 15.19 -18.74
C PRO A 203 28.48 16.43 -18.18
N ASP A 204 29.21 17.15 -19.04
CA ASP A 204 29.82 18.44 -18.65
C ASP A 204 28.79 19.58 -18.72
N SER A 205 27.78 19.46 -19.60
CA SER A 205 26.59 20.31 -19.63
C SER A 205 25.33 19.49 -19.83
N TYR A 206 24.23 19.94 -19.23
CA TYR A 206 22.92 19.30 -19.37
C TYR A 206 22.19 19.75 -20.64
N PRO A 207 21.24 18.95 -21.14
CA PRO A 207 20.28 19.38 -22.14
C PRO A 207 19.50 20.63 -21.70
N VAL A 208 19.18 21.49 -22.66
CA VAL A 208 18.48 22.76 -22.39
C VAL A 208 17.32 22.90 -23.36
N PHE A 209 16.11 23.06 -22.84
CA PHE A 209 14.96 23.36 -23.69
C PHE A 209 15.15 24.72 -24.37
N THR A 210 14.81 24.83 -25.65
CA THR A 210 14.93 26.10 -26.38
C THR A 210 13.96 27.13 -25.80
N GLY A 211 14.48 28.30 -25.44
CA GLY A 211 13.72 29.30 -24.68
C GLY A 211 13.70 29.06 -23.16
N GLY A 212 14.36 28.00 -22.69
CA GLY A 212 14.56 27.71 -21.27
C GLY A 212 13.28 27.34 -20.53
N LYS A 213 13.33 27.52 -19.20
CA LYS A 213 12.24 27.16 -18.28
C LYS A 213 10.94 27.93 -18.56
N GLU A 214 11.03 29.19 -18.95
CA GLU A 214 9.85 30.05 -19.20
C GLU A 214 9.07 29.58 -20.43
N ALA A 215 9.76 29.26 -21.53
CA ALA A 215 9.11 28.71 -22.72
C ALA A 215 8.45 27.36 -22.44
N LEU A 216 9.12 26.52 -21.64
CA LEU A 216 8.57 25.24 -21.21
C LEU A 216 7.33 25.40 -20.32
N GLN A 217 7.36 26.30 -19.34
CA GLN A 217 6.20 26.61 -18.50
C GLN A 217 5.03 27.13 -19.34
N LYS A 218 5.29 28.04 -20.29
CA LYS A 218 4.27 28.56 -21.21
C LYS A 218 3.61 27.46 -22.03
N TYR A 219 4.37 26.44 -22.45
CA TYR A 219 3.81 25.28 -23.13
C TYR A 219 2.82 24.53 -22.23
N PHE A 220 3.22 24.20 -20.99
CA PHE A 220 2.36 23.48 -20.06
C PHE A 220 1.14 24.27 -19.58
N ASP A 221 1.25 25.59 -19.48
CA ASP A 221 0.10 26.47 -19.19
C ASP A 221 -0.97 26.39 -20.28
N ALA A 222 -0.56 26.17 -21.54
CA ALA A 222 -1.46 26.00 -22.68
C ALA A 222 -2.04 24.58 -22.82
N HIS A 223 -1.52 23.60 -22.06
CA HIS A 223 -1.93 22.19 -22.13
C HIS A 223 -2.35 21.66 -20.74
N PRO A 224 -3.39 22.23 -20.11
CA PRO A 224 -3.86 21.76 -18.82
C PRO A 224 -4.49 20.36 -18.93
N LEU A 225 -4.48 19.61 -17.82
CA LEU A 225 -5.20 18.35 -17.71
C LEU A 225 -6.69 18.62 -17.57
N THR A 226 -7.51 18.01 -18.42
CA THR A 226 -8.96 18.29 -18.50
C THR A 226 -9.83 17.31 -17.71
N SER A 227 -9.26 16.22 -17.18
CA SER A 227 -10.06 15.23 -16.45
C SER A 227 -10.63 15.80 -15.15
N GLU A 228 -11.84 15.38 -14.79
CA GLU A 228 -12.50 15.81 -13.56
C GLU A 228 -11.65 15.51 -12.32
N MET A 229 -10.95 14.38 -12.29
CA MET A 229 -10.04 14.01 -11.21
C MET A 229 -8.88 15.00 -11.08
N ALA A 230 -8.24 15.37 -12.20
CA ALA A 230 -7.12 16.32 -12.20
C ALA A 230 -7.56 17.71 -11.73
N GLN A 231 -8.78 18.13 -12.09
CA GLN A 231 -9.37 19.40 -11.68
C GLN A 231 -9.63 19.48 -10.16
N LYS A 232 -9.74 18.35 -9.46
CA LYS A 232 -9.95 18.28 -8.00
C LYS A 232 -8.70 17.91 -7.20
N ALA A 233 -7.58 17.62 -7.87
CA ALA A 233 -6.38 17.12 -7.22
C ALA A 233 -5.25 18.16 -7.16
N ALA A 234 -4.32 17.91 -6.24
CA ALA A 234 -3.01 18.55 -6.20
C ALA A 234 -1.94 17.49 -5.92
N PHE A 235 -0.95 17.36 -6.79
CA PHE A 235 0.11 16.36 -6.67
C PHE A 235 1.39 16.80 -7.37
N MET A 236 2.51 16.26 -6.93
CA MET A 236 3.81 16.42 -7.58
C MET A 236 4.22 15.10 -8.21
N THR A 237 4.90 15.17 -9.35
CA THR A 237 5.49 13.99 -9.98
C THR A 237 6.66 14.40 -10.87
N SER A 238 7.45 13.41 -11.25
CA SER A 238 8.64 13.56 -12.09
C SER A 238 8.57 12.61 -13.28
N ILE A 239 9.10 13.03 -14.43
CA ILE A 239 9.19 12.22 -15.65
C ILE A 239 10.65 12.13 -16.08
N LEU A 240 11.18 10.91 -16.14
CA LEU A 240 12.45 10.58 -16.76
C LEU A 240 12.28 10.47 -18.27
N PHE A 241 13.21 11.01 -19.03
CA PHE A 241 13.23 10.87 -20.49
C PHE A 241 14.65 10.98 -21.02
N LEU A 242 14.86 10.54 -22.26
CA LEU A 242 16.13 10.64 -22.97
C LEU A 242 16.10 11.86 -23.88
N VAL A 243 17.14 12.70 -23.82
CA VAL A 243 17.47 13.67 -24.87
C VAL A 243 18.67 13.14 -25.65
N THR A 244 18.52 12.97 -26.95
CA THR A 244 19.59 12.44 -27.80
C THR A 244 20.64 13.50 -28.13
N CYS A 245 21.77 13.08 -28.68
CA CYS A 245 22.79 13.98 -29.22
C CYS A 245 22.27 14.93 -30.32
N GLU A 246 21.13 14.60 -30.95
CA GLU A 246 20.45 15.42 -31.96
C GLU A 246 19.42 16.39 -31.36
N GLY A 247 19.20 16.36 -30.05
CA GLY A 247 18.18 17.20 -29.40
C GLY A 247 16.76 16.65 -29.48
N LYS A 248 16.58 15.36 -29.82
CA LYS A 248 15.27 14.70 -29.79
C LYS A 248 15.00 14.16 -28.39
N ALA A 249 13.80 14.38 -27.87
CA ALA A 249 13.35 13.90 -26.58
C ALA A 249 12.35 12.74 -26.73
N GLY A 250 12.46 11.72 -25.88
CA GLY A 250 11.56 10.58 -25.92
C GLY A 250 11.84 9.55 -24.82
N GLY A 251 11.11 8.43 -24.87
CA GLY A 251 11.21 7.39 -23.84
C GLY A 251 10.72 7.86 -22.47
N TYR A 252 9.66 8.67 -22.46
CA TYR A 252 9.09 9.25 -21.25
C TYR A 252 8.60 8.17 -20.28
N LEU A 253 9.07 8.25 -19.03
CA LEU A 253 8.75 7.33 -17.95
C LEU A 253 8.47 8.10 -16.67
N ILE A 254 7.38 7.74 -15.99
CA ILE A 254 7.05 8.33 -14.68
C ILE A 254 8.04 7.85 -13.62
N LEU A 255 8.70 8.81 -12.96
CA LEU A 255 9.42 8.64 -11.70
C LEU A 255 8.46 9.01 -10.56
N ALA A 256 7.72 8.04 -10.07
CA ALA A 256 6.93 8.20 -8.85
C ALA A 256 7.69 7.58 -7.68
N ASP A 257 8.01 8.40 -6.66
CA ASP A 257 8.57 7.94 -5.38
C ASP A 257 7.56 7.13 -4.57
N VAL A 258 6.27 7.31 -4.87
CA VAL A 258 5.18 6.57 -4.24
C VAL A 258 4.75 5.48 -5.21
N ASP A 259 4.64 4.24 -4.74
CA ASP A 259 3.95 3.12 -5.41
C ASP A 259 2.44 3.41 -5.50
N GLY A 260 2.11 4.54 -6.11
CA GLY A 260 0.75 4.97 -6.34
C GLY A 260 0.10 3.98 -7.29
N ARG A 261 -0.97 3.35 -6.81
CA ARG A 261 -1.80 2.42 -7.56
C ARG A 261 -3.21 3.00 -7.71
N GLY A 262 -3.93 2.53 -8.72
CA GLY A 262 -5.32 2.89 -8.97
C GLY A 262 -5.51 4.35 -9.40
N GLU A 263 -6.37 5.10 -8.70
CA GLU A 263 -6.75 6.46 -9.13
C GLU A 263 -5.57 7.43 -9.22
N PHE A 264 -4.63 7.34 -8.29
CA PHE A 264 -3.43 8.19 -8.31
C PHE A 264 -2.52 7.84 -9.49
N GLU A 265 -2.39 6.55 -9.81
CA GLU A 265 -1.65 6.12 -10.99
C GLU A 265 -2.28 6.64 -12.28
N THR A 266 -3.60 6.54 -12.40
CA THR A 266 -4.37 7.14 -13.51
C THR A 266 -4.09 8.64 -13.62
N LEU A 267 -4.13 9.34 -12.50
CA LEU A 267 -3.94 10.78 -12.44
C LEU A 267 -2.55 11.22 -12.91
N VAL A 268 -1.50 10.54 -12.42
CA VAL A 268 -0.12 10.81 -12.83
C VAL A 268 0.12 10.47 -14.30
N ASN A 269 -0.49 9.38 -14.80
CA ASN A 269 -0.37 8.96 -16.20
C ASN A 269 -0.92 9.98 -17.20
N GLN A 270 -1.89 10.81 -16.81
CA GLN A 270 -2.42 11.85 -17.70
C GLN A 270 -1.37 12.87 -18.12
N VAL A 271 -0.33 13.08 -17.31
CA VAL A 271 0.72 14.06 -17.62
C VAL A 271 1.60 13.59 -18.78
N LEU A 272 1.66 12.28 -19.04
CA LEU A 272 2.37 11.77 -20.20
C LEU A 272 1.80 12.29 -21.52
N GLY A 273 0.52 12.65 -21.61
CA GLY A 273 -0.06 13.24 -22.83
C GLY A 273 0.64 14.54 -23.25
N PRO A 274 0.52 15.62 -22.46
CA PRO A 274 1.23 16.86 -22.72
C PRO A 274 2.74 16.71 -22.81
N VAL A 275 3.36 15.85 -21.99
CA VAL A 275 4.81 15.64 -22.05
C VAL A 275 5.23 14.97 -23.36
N ASN A 276 4.43 14.03 -23.88
CA ASN A 276 4.71 13.31 -25.12
C ASN A 276 4.49 14.18 -26.37
N GLU A 277 3.63 15.19 -26.27
CA GLU A 277 3.35 16.17 -27.33
C GLU A 277 4.25 17.41 -27.25
N MET A 278 5.17 17.45 -26.27
CA MET A 278 6.07 18.57 -26.05
C MET A 278 6.95 18.82 -27.30
N PRO A 279 7.17 20.10 -27.68
CA PRO A 279 8.02 20.45 -28.81
C PRO A 279 9.43 19.85 -28.70
N GLN A 280 9.94 19.31 -29.80
CA GLN A 280 11.24 18.64 -29.88
C GLN A 280 12.38 19.65 -30.08
N GLN A 281 12.47 20.63 -29.19
CA GLN A 281 13.39 21.76 -29.28
C GLN A 281 14.47 21.72 -28.20
N TRP A 282 15.10 20.56 -27.98
CA TRP A 282 16.13 20.44 -26.97
C TRP A 282 17.51 20.70 -27.56
N LYS A 283 18.33 21.49 -26.86
CA LYS A 283 19.77 21.47 -27.07
C LYS A 283 20.34 20.26 -26.33
N PRO A 284 21.19 19.44 -26.97
CA PRO A 284 21.73 18.24 -26.35
C PRO A 284 22.67 18.56 -25.19
N ALA A 285 22.89 17.57 -24.33
CA ALA A 285 23.99 17.58 -23.36
C ALA A 285 25.34 17.63 -24.07
N THR A 286 26.39 18.07 -23.39
CA THR A 286 27.75 17.97 -23.93
C THR A 286 28.71 17.25 -22.98
N LYS A 287 29.63 16.49 -23.57
CA LYS A 287 30.80 15.92 -22.88
C LYS A 287 32.04 16.23 -23.72
N ARG A 288 33.01 16.92 -23.14
CA ARG A 288 34.23 17.40 -23.81
C ARG A 288 33.91 18.20 -25.08
N GLY A 289 32.89 19.06 -25.00
CA GLY A 289 32.41 19.91 -26.09
C GLY A 289 31.65 19.19 -27.21
N LYS A 290 31.44 17.87 -27.13
CA LYS A 290 30.67 17.10 -28.11
C LYS A 290 29.26 16.82 -27.61
N PRO A 291 28.24 16.85 -28.48
CA PRO A 291 26.88 16.48 -28.08
C PRO A 291 26.81 15.00 -27.68
N VAL A 292 26.09 14.70 -26.61
CA VAL A 292 25.92 13.34 -26.08
C VAL A 292 24.46 13.06 -25.73
N ASP A 293 24.10 11.78 -25.70
CA ASP A 293 22.80 11.32 -25.23
C ASP A 293 22.75 11.40 -23.70
N SER A 294 21.72 12.03 -23.14
CA SER A 294 21.57 12.19 -21.70
C SER A 294 20.14 11.99 -21.25
N TYR A 295 19.97 11.24 -20.18
CA TYR A 295 18.72 11.24 -19.44
C TYR A 295 18.49 12.59 -18.78
N GLN A 296 17.22 12.94 -18.62
CA GLN A 296 16.71 14.18 -18.04
C GLN A 296 15.47 13.90 -17.22
N ILE A 297 15.22 14.75 -16.22
CA ILE A 297 14.03 14.68 -15.40
C ILE A 297 13.25 15.97 -15.50
N LEU A 298 11.97 15.89 -15.90
CA LEU A 298 11.00 16.95 -15.68
C LEU A 298 10.35 16.75 -14.32
N LYS A 299 10.22 17.81 -13.52
CA LYS A 299 9.42 17.81 -12.30
C LYS A 299 8.37 18.91 -12.39
N PHE A 300 7.16 18.63 -11.94
CA PHE A 300 6.08 19.60 -11.96
C PHE A 300 5.09 19.37 -10.82
N LEU A 301 4.39 20.45 -10.47
CA LEU A 301 3.25 20.47 -9.56
C LEU A 301 1.98 20.59 -10.39
N VAL A 302 1.12 19.59 -10.29
CA VAL A 302 -0.23 19.65 -10.86
C VAL A 302 -1.18 20.12 -9.76
N ALA A 303 -1.95 21.17 -10.02
CA ALA A 303 -2.99 21.65 -9.11
C ALA A 303 -4.19 22.14 -9.90
N LYS A 304 -5.38 21.59 -9.61
CA LYS A 304 -6.63 21.93 -10.33
C LYS A 304 -6.46 21.82 -11.84
N GLY A 305 -5.87 20.69 -12.28
CA GLY A 305 -5.55 20.39 -13.67
C GLY A 305 -4.43 21.23 -14.30
N LYS A 306 -3.95 22.29 -13.67
CA LYS A 306 -2.85 23.11 -14.20
C LYS A 306 -1.51 22.50 -13.84
N ILE A 307 -0.60 22.43 -14.81
CA ILE A 307 0.78 21.98 -14.64
C ILE A 307 1.67 23.20 -14.41
N THR A 308 2.18 23.34 -13.20
CA THR A 308 2.91 24.52 -12.72
C THR A 308 4.26 24.12 -12.12
N ASN A 309 5.13 25.09 -11.85
CA ASN A 309 6.46 24.87 -11.28
C ASN A 309 7.29 23.86 -12.08
N VAL A 310 7.22 23.93 -13.41
CA VAL A 310 7.96 23.01 -14.29
C VAL A 310 9.46 23.28 -14.16
N THR A 311 10.22 22.30 -13.68
CA THR A 311 11.68 22.33 -13.62
C THR A 311 12.27 21.14 -14.35
N TYR A 312 13.50 21.28 -14.84
CA TYR A 312 14.22 20.18 -15.48
C TYR A 312 15.71 20.21 -15.14
N GLN A 313 16.33 19.03 -15.15
CA GLN A 313 17.76 18.81 -14.97
C GLN A 313 18.21 17.48 -15.57
#